data_AF-A0A5D0T322-F1
#
_entry.id   AF-A0A5D0T322-F1
#
_cell.length_a   1.000
_cell.length_b   1.000
_cell.length_c   1.000
_cell.angle_alpha   90.00
_cell.angle_beta   90.00
_cell.angle_gamma   90.00
#
_symmetry.space_group_name_H-M   'P 1'
#
loop_
_entity.id
_entity.type
_entity.pdbx_description
1 polymer ?
#
loop_
_entity_poly.entity_id
_entity_poly.type
_entity_poly.pdbx_seq_one_letter_code
_entity_poly.pdbx_strand_id
1 'polypeptide(L)'
;LAHLNVDKTRVRDVDLEPAEVGIVGDPAHRGGYHCGSDRVVSNDYSVVESSRDRNGLTLDAAALDVGEFRVTSGGRTHDLRSFSTWCVGQCTAGAADTRDLREIIYSPDGRVVRRWDRLGRRTSGDNSHLWHTHFSFFRDSIKAGRDQTPLFRRYLTSIGLLEDEMSEQAEREIHSVYTGMFFGGSSMGRSVDPDGSGSQKASNSLVAKLDYTMLRIDALTSQLTALAGRDFTDEPAIVQGVLASLTPEKIAAAIPPTMARQVADELARRLAA
;
A
#
# COMPACT_ATOMS: atom_id res chain seq x y z
N LEU A 1 -2.01 40.43 3.96
CA LEU A 1 -2.87 41.22 4.87
C LEU A 1 -3.66 42.33 4.19
N ALA A 2 -3.15 43.02 3.15
CA ALA A 2 -3.88 44.12 2.48
C ALA A 2 -5.17 43.72 1.73
N HIS A 3 -5.47 42.41 1.64
CA HIS A 3 -6.61 41.85 0.91
C HIS A 3 -7.59 41.08 1.81
N LEU A 4 -7.29 40.98 3.11
CA LEU A 4 -8.01 40.13 4.06
C LEU A 4 -8.79 40.93 5.12
N ASN A 5 -8.57 42.24 5.20
CA ASN A 5 -9.34 43.17 6.01
C ASN A 5 -9.61 44.41 5.16
N VAL A 6 -10.64 44.30 4.31
CA VAL A 6 -10.99 45.32 3.32
C VAL A 6 -11.71 46.49 4.00
N ASP A 7 -12.36 46.26 5.15
CA ASP A 7 -13.06 47.28 5.92
C ASP A 7 -12.74 47.19 7.42
N LYS A 8 -11.64 47.85 7.83
CA LYS A 8 -11.12 47.87 9.21
C LYS A 8 -12.08 48.40 10.29
N THR A 9 -13.25 48.87 9.89
CA THR A 9 -14.24 49.49 10.80
C THR A 9 -15.54 48.69 10.90
N ARG A 10 -15.70 47.61 10.10
CA ARG A 10 -16.94 46.84 10.06
C ARG A 10 -16.70 45.39 9.66
N VAL A 11 -17.03 44.47 10.57
CA VAL A 11 -17.06 43.01 10.32
C VAL A 11 -18.02 42.71 9.16
N ARG A 12 -17.54 41.97 8.15
CA ARG A 12 -18.34 41.52 7.01
C ARG A 12 -18.21 40.01 6.85
N ASP A 13 -19.26 39.38 6.33
CA ASP A 13 -19.33 37.93 6.10
C ASP A 13 -18.27 37.37 5.13
N VAL A 14 -17.52 38.24 4.44
CA VAL A 14 -16.48 37.87 3.45
C VAL A 14 -15.09 38.40 3.81
N ASP A 15 -14.93 39.03 4.98
CA ASP A 15 -13.65 39.54 5.46
C ASP A 15 -13.03 38.52 6.44
N LEU A 16 -11.71 38.40 6.46
CA LEU A 16 -10.97 37.58 7.41
C LEU A 16 -10.18 38.51 8.32
N GLU A 17 -10.88 39.07 9.32
CA GLU A 17 -10.27 39.96 10.30
C GLU A 17 -9.08 39.25 10.98
N PRO A 18 -7.99 39.96 11.34
CA PRO A 18 -6.83 39.32 11.98
C PRO A 18 -7.19 38.44 13.19
N ALA A 19 -8.20 38.86 13.95
CA ALA A 19 -8.81 38.14 15.08
C ALA A 19 -9.53 36.82 14.70
N GLU A 20 -9.91 36.64 13.43
CA GLU A 20 -10.65 35.49 12.91
C GLU A 20 -9.76 34.41 12.30
N VAL A 21 -8.51 34.76 11.94
CA VAL A 21 -7.55 33.87 11.28
C VAL A 21 -6.31 33.57 12.11
N GLY A 22 -6.14 34.21 13.27
CA GLY A 22 -5.05 33.83 14.18
C GLY A 22 -3.67 34.01 13.58
N ILE A 23 -3.46 35.01 12.72
CA ILE A 23 -2.18 35.16 12.04
C ILE A 23 -1.10 35.40 13.09
N VAL A 24 -0.13 34.50 13.11
CA VAL A 24 1.03 34.53 13.99
C VAL A 24 1.65 35.94 13.98
N GLY A 25 1.51 36.65 15.11
CA GLY A 25 2.20 37.92 15.34
C GLY A 25 1.37 39.19 15.26
N ASP A 26 0.03 39.13 15.17
CA ASP A 26 -0.77 40.34 15.35
C ASP A 26 -0.86 40.79 16.83
N PRO A 27 -1.23 42.06 17.11
CA PRO A 27 -1.35 42.56 18.49
C PRO A 27 -2.45 41.91 19.34
N ALA A 28 -3.45 41.26 18.73
CA ALA A 28 -4.54 40.59 19.44
C ALA A 28 -4.14 39.18 19.91
N HIS A 29 -3.17 38.55 19.24
CA HIS A 29 -2.67 37.20 19.53
C HIS A 29 -1.33 37.19 20.30
N ARG A 30 -1.15 38.09 21.27
CA ARG A 30 0.06 38.22 22.11
C ARG A 30 0.10 37.23 23.29
N GLY A 31 -0.25 35.98 23.07
CA GLY A 31 -0.22 34.93 24.09
C GLY A 31 -0.71 33.59 23.57
N GLY A 32 -0.65 32.56 24.41
CA GLY A 32 -1.19 31.25 24.06
C GLY A 32 -0.45 30.53 22.92
N TYR A 33 -1.16 29.60 22.28
CA TYR A 33 -0.63 28.70 21.26
C TYR A 33 -0.29 29.38 19.92
N HIS A 34 -0.75 30.60 19.67
CA HIS A 34 -0.36 31.40 18.50
C HIS A 34 1.05 32.00 18.60
N CYS A 35 1.65 31.95 19.78
CA CYS A 35 3.01 32.45 20.02
C CYS A 35 4.03 31.34 20.12
N GLY A 36 5.19 31.57 19.49
CA GLY A 36 6.43 30.87 19.78
C GLY A 36 7.09 31.37 21.07
N SER A 37 8.22 30.77 21.43
CA SER A 37 8.99 31.06 22.65
C SER A 37 9.47 32.51 22.76
N ASP A 38 9.58 33.20 21.62
CA ASP A 38 9.99 34.60 21.50
C ASP A 38 8.88 35.59 21.93
N ARG A 39 7.61 35.17 21.88
CA ARG A 39 6.45 36.04 22.08
C ARG A 39 5.49 35.59 23.16
N VAL A 40 5.49 34.30 23.50
CA VAL A 40 4.57 33.77 24.51
C VAL A 40 4.87 34.42 25.86
N VAL A 41 3.82 34.84 26.56
CA VAL A 41 3.99 35.53 27.84
C VAL A 41 4.51 34.58 28.91
N SER A 42 5.28 35.12 29.86
CA SER A 42 5.79 34.32 30.98
C SER A 42 4.63 33.74 31.80
N ASN A 43 4.75 32.47 32.18
CA ASN A 43 3.72 31.68 32.88
C ASN A 43 2.39 31.50 32.12
N ASP A 44 2.38 31.68 30.79
CA ASP A 44 1.21 31.37 29.97
C ASP A 44 0.80 29.89 30.15
N TYR A 45 -0.50 29.65 30.23
CA TYR A 45 -1.05 28.32 30.44
C TYR A 45 -0.70 27.34 29.31
N SER A 46 -0.52 27.84 28.09
CA SER A 46 -0.04 27.11 26.91
C SER A 46 1.42 26.67 27.03
N VAL A 47 2.08 26.95 28.16
CA VAL A 47 3.43 26.52 28.49
C VAL A 47 3.45 25.78 29.84
N VAL A 48 2.75 26.30 30.86
CA VAL A 48 2.96 25.81 32.23
C VAL A 48 2.04 24.65 32.65
N GLU A 49 0.85 24.49 32.06
CA GLU A 49 -0.14 23.50 32.50
C GLU A 49 0.18 22.06 32.07
N SER A 50 1.09 21.87 31.10
CA SER A 50 1.48 20.56 30.56
C SER A 50 2.99 20.44 30.42
N SER A 51 3.54 19.27 30.73
CA SER A 51 4.93 18.96 30.40
C SER A 51 5.17 18.86 28.89
N ARG A 52 4.17 18.42 28.11
CA ARG A 52 4.24 18.38 26.64
C ARG A 52 4.43 19.78 26.05
N ASP A 53 3.73 20.76 26.61
CA ASP A 53 3.83 22.14 26.15
C ASP A 53 5.12 22.80 26.60
N ARG A 54 5.49 22.64 27.87
CA ARG A 54 6.73 23.19 28.43
C ARG A 54 7.98 22.68 27.73
N ASN A 55 8.08 21.37 27.54
CA ASN A 55 9.27 20.72 26.95
C ASN A 55 9.28 20.83 25.42
N GLY A 56 8.10 21.04 24.84
CA GLY A 56 7.87 21.22 23.41
C GLY A 56 8.02 22.65 22.90
N LEU A 57 8.28 23.62 23.77
CA LEU A 57 8.32 25.04 23.38
C LEU A 57 9.46 25.33 22.38
N THR A 58 9.09 25.80 21.18
CA THR A 58 9.98 26.27 20.10
C THR A 58 9.58 27.69 19.67
N LEU A 59 10.21 28.23 18.63
CA LEU A 59 9.82 29.49 18.00
C LEU A 59 8.50 29.38 17.20
N ASP A 60 7.98 28.16 17.01
CA ASP A 60 6.81 27.92 16.18
C ASP A 60 5.51 28.16 16.95
N ALA A 61 4.48 28.63 16.23
CA ALA A 61 3.12 28.58 16.72
C ALA A 61 2.60 27.13 16.71
N ALA A 62 1.70 26.85 17.64
CA ALA A 62 1.07 25.55 17.83
C ALA A 62 -0.46 25.67 17.80
N ALA A 63 -0.98 26.65 17.05
CA ALA A 63 -2.40 26.88 16.86
C ALA A 63 -2.78 27.07 15.38
N LEU A 64 -4.04 26.78 15.09
CA LEU A 64 -4.69 26.99 13.81
C LEU A 64 -6.09 27.56 14.07
N ASP A 65 -6.39 28.70 13.45
CA ASP A 65 -7.75 29.21 13.39
C ASP A 65 -8.37 28.90 12.04
N VAL A 66 -9.57 28.32 12.09
CA VAL A 66 -10.41 28.07 10.93
C VAL A 66 -11.57 29.05 10.98
N GLY A 67 -11.53 30.06 10.12
CA GLY A 67 -12.58 31.06 9.95
C GLY A 67 -13.71 30.56 9.06
N GLU A 68 -14.08 31.32 8.03
CA GLU A 68 -15.17 30.97 7.12
C GLU A 68 -14.95 29.60 6.46
N PHE A 69 -15.77 28.63 6.84
CA PHE A 69 -15.78 27.28 6.26
C PHE A 69 -17.21 26.93 5.86
N ARG A 70 -17.41 26.71 4.55
CA ARG A 70 -18.65 26.21 3.98
C ARG A 70 -18.38 25.45 2.68
N VAL A 71 -18.82 24.20 2.61
CA VAL A 71 -18.70 23.35 1.43
C VAL A 71 -19.95 22.50 1.26
N THR A 72 -20.37 22.26 0.04
CA THR A 72 -21.46 21.31 -0.25
C THR A 72 -20.86 20.04 -0.85
N SER A 73 -21.00 18.92 -0.15
CA SER A 73 -20.57 17.60 -0.63
C SER A 73 -21.50 16.50 -0.11
N GLY A 74 -21.65 15.44 -0.89
CA GLY A 74 -22.56 14.33 -0.55
C GLY A 74 -24.03 14.76 -0.39
N GLY A 75 -24.46 15.79 -1.12
CA GLY A 75 -25.82 16.32 -1.05
C GLY A 75 -26.14 17.11 0.23
N ARG A 76 -25.13 17.44 1.05
CA ARG A 76 -25.29 18.22 2.29
C ARG A 76 -24.32 19.39 2.32
N THR A 77 -24.73 20.50 2.91
CA THR A 77 -23.83 21.60 3.24
C THR A 77 -23.18 21.33 4.58
N HIS A 78 -21.85 21.43 4.60
CA HIS A 78 -20.99 21.34 5.76
C HIS A 78 -20.39 22.72 6.00
N ASP A 79 -20.55 23.23 7.20
CA ASP A 79 -20.05 24.54 7.63
C ASP A 79 -19.15 24.42 8.87
N LEU A 80 -18.63 25.56 9.33
CA LEU A 80 -17.76 25.65 10.50
C LEU A 80 -18.32 24.93 11.73
N ARG A 81 -19.65 24.94 11.93
CA ARG A 81 -20.30 24.33 13.10
C ARG A 81 -20.34 22.82 12.97
N SER A 82 -20.73 22.32 11.81
CA SER A 82 -20.70 20.88 11.53
C SER A 82 -19.28 20.30 11.62
N PHE A 83 -18.29 21.04 11.12
CA PHE A 83 -16.88 20.70 11.16
C PHE A 83 -16.34 20.63 12.59
N SER A 84 -16.44 21.74 13.34
CA SER A 84 -15.91 21.82 14.70
C SER A 84 -16.57 20.83 15.65
N THR A 85 -17.89 20.65 15.55
CA THR A 85 -18.63 19.68 16.36
C THR A 85 -18.19 18.25 16.06
N TRP A 86 -17.95 17.91 14.78
CA TRP A 86 -17.42 16.60 14.41
C TRP A 86 -16.01 16.38 14.98
N CYS A 87 -15.11 17.36 14.84
CA CYS A 87 -13.75 17.28 15.37
C CYS A 87 -13.74 17.09 16.89
N VAL A 88 -14.55 17.85 17.63
CA VAL A 88 -14.71 17.69 19.08
C VAL A 88 -15.27 16.32 19.45
N GLY A 89 -16.20 15.78 18.65
CA GLY A 89 -16.70 14.42 18.81
C GLY A 89 -15.56 13.38 18.73
N GLN A 90 -14.68 13.48 17.73
CA GLN A 90 -13.52 12.59 17.59
C GLN A 90 -12.53 12.73 18.76
N CYS A 91 -12.30 13.95 19.22
CA CYS A 91 -11.42 14.23 20.35
C CYS A 91 -11.98 13.64 21.66
N THR A 92 -13.29 13.75 21.87
CA THR A 92 -14.02 13.17 23.00
C THR A 92 -14.00 11.64 22.95
N ALA A 93 -14.12 11.05 21.77
CA ALA A 93 -14.02 9.59 21.57
C ALA A 93 -12.59 9.06 21.73
N GLY A 94 -11.58 9.93 21.84
CA GLY A 94 -10.18 9.53 21.98
C GLY A 94 -9.60 8.92 20.71
N ALA A 95 -10.08 9.31 19.53
CA ALA A 95 -9.58 8.81 18.25
C ALA A 95 -8.05 9.03 18.14
N ALA A 96 -7.34 8.06 17.55
CA ALA A 96 -5.87 8.00 17.62
C ALA A 96 -5.16 9.23 17.04
N ASP A 97 -5.73 9.81 15.98
CA ASP A 97 -5.29 11.02 15.28
C ASP A 97 -5.59 12.33 16.02
N THR A 98 -6.22 12.28 17.20
CA THR A 98 -6.51 13.46 18.02
C THR A 98 -5.53 13.65 19.18
N ARG A 99 -4.56 12.73 19.37
CA ARG A 99 -3.66 12.70 20.54
C ARG A 99 -2.80 13.94 20.69
N ASP A 100 -2.55 14.64 19.59
CA ASP A 100 -1.73 15.85 19.57
C ASP A 100 -2.53 17.12 19.73
N LEU A 101 -3.86 17.05 19.69
CA LEU A 101 -4.73 18.18 20.03
C LEU A 101 -4.78 18.39 21.54
N ARG A 102 -4.47 19.62 21.95
CA ARG A 102 -4.60 20.12 23.30
C ARG A 102 -6.01 20.62 23.56
N GLU A 103 -6.50 21.51 22.71
CA GLU A 103 -7.81 22.11 22.88
C GLU A 103 -8.44 22.50 21.55
N ILE A 104 -9.77 22.58 21.57
CA ILE A 104 -10.58 23.14 20.50
C ILE A 104 -11.55 24.12 21.15
N ILE A 105 -11.47 25.40 20.79
CA ILE A 105 -12.45 26.42 21.18
C ILE A 105 -13.35 26.66 19.97
N TYR A 106 -14.66 26.49 20.17
CA TYR A 106 -15.63 26.44 19.06
C TYR A 106 -17.00 26.93 19.50
N SER A 107 -17.84 27.23 18.50
CA SER A 107 -19.26 27.48 18.72
C SER A 107 -20.12 26.43 18.00
N PRO A 108 -20.86 25.58 18.73
CA PRO A 108 -21.69 24.55 18.12
C PRO A 108 -22.93 25.13 17.40
N ASP A 109 -23.38 26.33 17.78
CA ASP A 109 -24.64 26.93 17.33
C ASP A 109 -24.49 28.38 16.85
N GLY A 110 -23.27 28.93 16.87
CA GLY A 110 -22.99 30.34 16.56
C GLY A 110 -23.44 31.32 17.65
N ARG A 111 -23.83 30.85 18.84
CA ARG A 111 -24.32 31.68 19.95
C ARG A 111 -23.56 31.45 21.25
N VAL A 112 -23.09 30.23 21.48
CA VAL A 112 -22.34 29.85 22.70
C VAL A 112 -20.93 29.46 22.32
N VAL A 113 -19.95 29.87 23.12
CA VAL A 113 -18.55 29.43 22.98
C VAL A 113 -18.26 28.33 23.99
N ARG A 114 -17.69 27.23 23.50
CA ARG A 114 -17.27 26.07 24.28
C ARG A 114 -15.80 25.78 24.04
N ARG A 115 -15.18 25.10 25.00
CA ARG A 115 -13.84 24.53 24.86
C ARG A 115 -13.87 23.04 25.16
N TRP A 116 -13.37 22.25 24.22
CA TRP A 116 -12.85 20.93 24.54
C TRP A 116 -11.37 21.07 24.91
N ASP A 117 -10.97 20.58 26.08
CA ASP A 117 -9.59 20.62 26.57
C ASP A 117 -9.17 19.22 27.01
N ARG A 118 -8.10 18.70 26.43
CA ARG A 118 -7.60 17.36 26.75
C ARG A 118 -7.16 17.24 28.21
N LEU A 119 -6.73 18.33 28.84
CA LEU A 119 -6.35 18.30 30.25
C LEU A 119 -7.53 18.48 31.21
N GLY A 120 -8.73 18.80 30.70
CA GLY A 120 -9.92 19.03 31.51
C GLY A 120 -9.80 20.22 32.48
N ARG A 121 -8.92 21.19 32.20
CA ARG A 121 -8.67 22.36 33.05
C ARG A 121 -9.51 23.56 32.65
N ARG A 122 -9.96 23.61 31.40
CA ARG A 122 -10.62 24.78 30.79
C ARG A 122 -11.89 24.38 30.04
N THR A 123 -12.89 25.26 30.02
CA THR A 123 -14.25 24.92 29.56
C THR A 123 -14.88 25.90 28.55
N SER A 124 -14.32 27.09 28.35
CA SER A 124 -14.85 28.09 27.40
C SER A 124 -13.74 28.99 26.80
N GLY A 125 -14.11 29.96 25.98
CA GLY A 125 -13.24 30.95 25.33
C GLY A 125 -13.95 32.30 25.24
N ASP A 126 -13.36 33.26 24.52
CA ASP A 126 -13.99 34.56 24.28
C ASP A 126 -14.93 34.53 23.05
N ASN A 127 -15.67 35.62 22.84
CA ASN A 127 -16.70 35.73 21.81
C ASN A 127 -16.18 35.72 20.36
N SER A 128 -14.88 35.86 20.11
CA SER A 128 -14.35 35.79 18.74
C SER A 128 -14.60 34.41 18.12
N HIS A 129 -14.64 33.36 18.95
CA HIS A 129 -14.90 31.98 18.57
C HIS A 129 -16.36 31.68 18.19
N LEU A 130 -17.24 32.69 18.17
CA LEU A 130 -18.56 32.57 17.54
C LEU A 130 -18.46 32.48 16.00
N TRP A 131 -17.37 33.00 15.44
CA TRP A 131 -17.17 33.18 14.01
C TRP A 131 -16.00 32.36 13.44
N HIS A 132 -15.12 31.84 14.30
CA HIS A 132 -14.04 30.92 13.93
C HIS A 132 -13.90 29.77 14.96
N THR A 133 -13.19 28.71 14.57
CA THR A 133 -12.79 27.62 15.47
C THR A 133 -11.29 27.65 15.69
N HIS A 134 -10.86 27.68 16.94
CA HIS A 134 -9.46 27.64 17.34
C HIS A 134 -9.04 26.22 17.69
N PHE A 135 -7.98 25.73 17.07
CA PHE A 135 -7.33 24.47 17.39
C PHE A 135 -5.97 24.77 18.01
N SER A 136 -5.68 24.18 19.18
CA SER A 136 -4.34 24.15 19.74
C SER A 136 -3.79 22.74 19.74
N PHE A 137 -2.53 22.61 19.35
CA PHE A 137 -1.76 21.38 19.40
C PHE A 137 -0.78 21.44 20.58
N PHE A 138 -0.50 20.28 21.19
CA PHE A 138 0.58 20.22 22.16
C PHE A 138 1.90 20.59 21.49
N ARG A 139 2.69 21.46 22.12
CA ARG A 139 3.90 21.99 21.48
C ARG A 139 4.94 20.91 21.16
N ASP A 140 4.94 19.80 21.88
CA ASP A 140 5.83 18.66 21.60
C ASP A 140 5.51 17.96 20.26
N SER A 141 4.28 18.05 19.75
CA SER A 141 3.95 17.51 18.43
C SER A 141 4.53 18.38 17.33
N ILE A 142 4.47 19.70 17.52
CA ILE A 142 5.08 20.69 16.63
C ILE A 142 6.60 20.55 16.62
N LYS A 143 7.23 20.53 17.80
CA LYS A 143 8.69 20.32 17.93
C LYS A 143 9.16 19.02 17.29
N ALA A 144 8.36 17.96 17.37
CA ALA A 144 8.68 16.67 16.77
C ALA A 144 8.40 16.61 15.25
N GLY A 145 7.89 17.68 14.64
CA GLY A 145 7.52 17.71 13.22
C GLY A 145 6.41 16.71 12.87
N ARG A 146 5.53 16.38 13.80
CA ARG A 146 4.42 15.44 13.55
C ARG A 146 3.39 16.06 12.62
N ASP A 147 2.75 15.23 11.81
CA ASP A 147 1.66 15.67 10.94
C ASP A 147 0.41 16.01 11.76
N GLN A 148 -0.05 17.26 11.67
CA GLN A 148 -1.22 17.77 12.39
C GLN A 148 -2.51 17.69 11.55
N THR A 149 -2.42 17.28 10.29
CA THR A 149 -3.54 17.24 9.36
C THR A 149 -4.43 15.97 9.35
N PRO A 150 -4.06 14.81 9.95
CA PRO A 150 -4.86 13.57 9.80
C PRO A 150 -6.32 13.70 10.21
N LEU A 151 -6.65 14.41 11.31
CA LEU A 151 -8.04 14.62 11.71
C LEU A 151 -8.83 15.40 10.65
N PHE A 152 -8.21 16.42 10.05
CA PHE A 152 -8.84 17.25 9.02
C PHE A 152 -8.99 16.47 7.73
N ARG A 153 -7.98 15.71 7.30
CA ARG A 153 -8.10 14.80 6.14
C ARG A 153 -9.26 13.84 6.36
N ARG A 154 -9.34 13.17 7.53
CA ARG A 154 -10.43 12.25 7.83
C ARG A 154 -11.80 12.92 7.82
N TYR A 155 -11.92 14.15 8.31
CA TYR A 155 -13.17 14.90 8.20
C TYR A 155 -13.55 15.11 6.73
N LEU A 156 -12.63 15.64 5.93
CA LEU A 156 -12.87 15.96 4.52
C LEU A 156 -13.18 14.70 3.69
N THR A 157 -12.52 13.57 3.98
CA THR A 157 -12.88 12.25 3.42
C THR A 157 -14.28 11.81 3.87
N SER A 158 -14.61 11.95 5.16
CA SER A 158 -15.92 11.52 5.70
C SER A 158 -17.11 12.27 5.11
N ILE A 159 -16.90 13.52 4.66
CA ILE A 159 -17.92 14.32 3.96
C ILE A 159 -17.88 14.13 2.44
N GLY A 160 -17.00 13.27 1.93
CA GLY A 160 -16.81 12.98 0.51
C GLY A 160 -16.17 14.12 -0.28
N LEU A 161 -15.37 14.98 0.36
CA LEU A 161 -14.63 16.05 -0.33
C LEU A 161 -13.25 15.57 -0.80
N LEU A 162 -12.62 14.67 -0.05
CA LEU A 162 -11.43 13.95 -0.49
C LEU A 162 -11.82 12.51 -0.85
N GLU A 163 -11.13 11.95 -1.84
CA GLU A 163 -11.14 10.52 -2.09
C GLU A 163 -10.47 9.80 -0.91
N ASP A 164 -10.85 8.54 -0.64
CA ASP A 164 -10.12 7.71 0.32
C ASP A 164 -8.68 7.56 -0.19
N GLU A 165 -7.73 8.31 0.39
CA GLU A 165 -6.32 7.98 0.21
C GLU A 165 -6.15 6.53 0.67
N MET A 166 -5.59 5.68 -0.19
CA MET A 166 -5.28 4.30 0.15
C MET A 166 -4.59 4.29 1.52
N SER A 167 -5.24 3.68 2.52
CA SER A 167 -4.71 3.68 3.88
C SER A 167 -3.25 3.23 3.91
N GLU A 168 -2.44 3.73 4.84
CA GLU A 168 -1.06 3.26 5.03
C GLU A 168 -0.97 1.72 5.18
N GLN A 169 -2.05 1.07 5.60
CA GLN A 169 -2.17 -0.38 5.61
C GLN A 169 -2.28 -0.95 4.19
N ALA A 170 -3.16 -0.39 3.35
CA ALA A 170 -3.30 -0.79 1.95
C ALA A 170 -2.01 -0.55 1.16
N GLU A 171 -1.30 0.55 1.39
CA GLU A 171 0.03 0.79 0.80
C GLU A 171 1.05 -0.26 1.25
N ARG A 172 1.07 -0.60 2.54
CA ARG A 172 1.94 -1.67 3.07
C ARG A 172 1.61 -3.04 2.50
N GLU A 173 0.33 -3.37 2.36
CA GLU A 173 -0.13 -4.62 1.76
C GLU A 173 0.29 -4.69 0.29
N ILE A 174 0.07 -3.64 -0.49
CA ILE A 174 0.49 -3.54 -1.89
C ILE A 174 2.02 -3.61 -2.02
N HIS A 175 2.76 -2.92 -1.15
CA HIS A 175 4.21 -2.98 -1.13
C HIS A 175 4.73 -4.39 -0.76
N SER A 176 4.04 -5.10 0.13
CA SER A 176 4.37 -6.48 0.47
C SER A 176 4.14 -7.44 -0.70
N VAL A 177 3.04 -7.26 -1.44
CA VAL A 177 2.73 -8.04 -2.65
C VAL A 177 3.76 -7.75 -3.74
N TYR A 178 4.07 -6.48 -3.98
CA TYR A 178 5.08 -6.06 -4.95
C TYR A 178 6.46 -6.64 -4.62
N THR A 179 6.89 -6.49 -3.36
CA THR A 179 8.17 -7.03 -2.89
C THR A 179 8.22 -8.55 -3.00
N GLY A 180 7.17 -9.26 -2.59
CA GLY A 180 7.09 -10.72 -2.73
C GLY A 180 7.09 -11.20 -4.19
N MET A 181 6.44 -10.44 -5.08
CA MET A 181 6.32 -10.79 -6.50
C MET A 181 7.64 -10.62 -7.26
N PHE A 182 8.36 -9.52 -7.03
CA PHE A 182 9.55 -9.15 -7.81
C PHE A 182 10.89 -9.42 -7.11
N PHE A 183 10.97 -9.19 -5.81
CA PHE A 183 12.23 -9.29 -5.05
C PHE A 183 12.30 -10.54 -4.15
N GLY A 184 11.14 -11.09 -3.79
CA GLY A 184 11.01 -12.27 -2.94
C GLY A 184 11.19 -11.98 -1.45
N GLY A 185 10.80 -12.97 -0.62
CA GLY A 185 10.98 -12.95 0.83
C GLY A 185 12.01 -13.98 1.31
N SER A 186 12.03 -14.24 2.62
CA SER A 186 12.82 -15.31 3.24
C SER A 186 12.46 -16.65 2.60
N SER A 187 13.40 -17.32 1.94
CA SER A 187 13.12 -18.63 1.34
C SER A 187 13.15 -19.75 2.37
N MET A 188 12.29 -20.74 2.17
CA MET A 188 12.38 -22.04 2.84
C MET A 188 13.54 -22.89 2.25
N GLY A 189 14.71 -22.27 2.06
CA GLY A 189 15.93 -22.95 1.61
C GLY A 189 16.04 -23.25 0.11
N ARG A 190 15.20 -22.65 -0.75
CA ARG A 190 15.30 -22.80 -2.21
C ARG A 190 15.21 -21.47 -2.93
N SER A 191 16.36 -21.01 -3.45
CA SER A 191 16.48 -19.96 -4.45
C SER A 191 16.50 -20.58 -5.84
N VAL A 192 15.89 -19.91 -6.82
CA VAL A 192 15.89 -20.36 -8.21
C VAL A 192 16.64 -19.35 -9.08
N ASP A 193 17.47 -19.88 -9.97
CA ASP A 193 18.11 -19.15 -11.05
C ASP A 193 17.52 -19.72 -12.36
N PRO A 194 16.55 -19.02 -12.98
CA PRO A 194 15.89 -19.53 -14.17
C PRO A 194 16.87 -19.69 -15.35
N ASP A 195 17.88 -18.85 -15.47
CA ASP A 195 18.74 -18.82 -16.67
C ASP A 195 19.90 -19.83 -16.61
N GLY A 196 20.13 -20.45 -15.45
CA GLY A 196 21.03 -21.60 -15.23
C GLY A 196 22.50 -21.41 -15.62
N SER A 197 22.89 -20.24 -16.13
CA SER A 197 24.22 -19.97 -16.71
C SER A 197 24.61 -18.48 -16.70
N GLY A 198 23.77 -17.59 -16.14
CA GLY A 198 23.94 -16.13 -16.17
C GLY A 198 24.61 -15.52 -14.93
N SER A 199 25.08 -14.28 -15.04
CA SER A 199 25.67 -13.49 -13.94
C SER A 199 24.65 -12.98 -12.90
N GLN A 200 23.38 -13.40 -13.01
CA GLN A 200 22.30 -12.94 -12.14
C GLN A 200 22.25 -13.74 -10.84
N LYS A 201 22.02 -13.06 -9.71
CA LYS A 201 21.87 -13.71 -8.41
C LYS A 201 20.54 -14.45 -8.35
N ALA A 202 20.57 -15.72 -7.94
CA ALA A 202 19.38 -16.51 -7.68
C ALA A 202 18.39 -15.75 -6.77
N SER A 203 17.12 -15.71 -7.17
CA SER A 203 16.06 -14.94 -6.50
C SER A 203 14.99 -15.88 -5.91
N ASN A 204 14.28 -15.37 -4.90
CA ASN A 204 13.16 -16.06 -4.25
C ASN A 204 11.79 -15.52 -4.71
N SER A 205 11.78 -14.65 -5.71
CA SER A 205 10.56 -14.00 -6.21
C SER A 205 9.60 -15.01 -6.86
N LEU A 206 8.31 -14.67 -6.91
CA LEU A 206 7.30 -15.49 -7.57
C LEU A 206 7.55 -15.57 -9.08
N VAL A 207 7.98 -14.47 -9.70
CA VAL A 207 8.31 -14.41 -11.12
C VAL A 207 9.42 -15.40 -11.47
N ALA A 208 10.53 -15.38 -10.72
CA ALA A 208 11.66 -16.29 -10.98
C ALA A 208 11.27 -17.78 -10.86
N LYS A 209 10.34 -18.11 -9.95
CA LYS A 209 9.82 -19.48 -9.80
C LYS A 209 8.88 -19.90 -10.93
N LEU A 210 8.05 -18.98 -11.43
CA LEU A 210 7.19 -19.22 -12.59
C LEU A 210 8.04 -19.44 -13.85
N ASP A 211 9.03 -18.58 -14.09
CA ASP A 211 9.95 -18.71 -15.22
C ASP A 211 10.70 -20.04 -15.17
N TYR A 212 11.24 -20.38 -14.00
CA TYR A 212 11.89 -21.68 -13.77
C TYR A 212 10.93 -22.86 -14.06
N THR A 213 9.67 -22.75 -13.65
CA THR A 213 8.67 -23.80 -13.90
C THR A 213 8.38 -23.95 -15.40
N MET A 214 8.24 -22.86 -16.13
CA MET A 214 8.03 -22.88 -17.58
C MET A 214 9.21 -23.49 -18.32
N LEU A 215 10.44 -23.11 -17.95
CA LEU A 215 11.66 -23.72 -18.50
C LEU A 215 11.72 -25.24 -18.26
N ARG A 216 11.27 -25.70 -17.10
CA ARG A 216 11.18 -27.14 -16.80
C ARG A 216 10.13 -27.85 -17.64
N ILE A 217 9.00 -27.20 -17.92
CA ILE A 217 7.94 -27.73 -18.80
C ILE A 217 8.45 -27.83 -20.25
N ASP A 218 9.17 -26.81 -20.73
CA ASP A 218 9.77 -26.84 -22.07
C ASP A 218 10.80 -27.96 -22.20
N ALA A 219 11.67 -28.12 -21.19
CA ALA A 219 12.64 -29.21 -21.15
C ALA A 219 11.97 -30.59 -21.14
N LEU A 220 10.88 -30.76 -20.37
CA LEU A 220 10.11 -31.99 -20.34
C LEU A 220 9.47 -32.28 -21.71
N THR A 221 8.90 -31.25 -22.35
CA THR A 221 8.29 -31.37 -23.68
C THR A 221 9.32 -31.79 -24.73
N SER A 222 10.53 -31.22 -24.67
CA SER A 222 11.65 -31.62 -25.53
C SER A 222 12.06 -33.07 -25.32
N GLN A 223 12.19 -33.51 -24.07
CA GLN A 223 12.50 -34.92 -23.74
C GLN A 223 11.41 -35.88 -24.21
N LEU A 224 10.14 -35.51 -24.02
CA LEU A 224 9.00 -36.30 -24.46
C LEU A 224 8.99 -36.44 -25.99
N THR A 225 9.29 -35.36 -26.71
CA THR A 225 9.41 -35.36 -28.18
C THR A 225 10.55 -36.26 -28.64
N ALA A 226 11.71 -36.19 -27.98
CA ALA A 226 12.85 -37.06 -28.28
C ALA A 226 12.52 -38.54 -28.02
N LEU A 227 11.74 -38.83 -26.98
CA LEU A 227 11.29 -40.18 -26.67
C LEU A 227 10.26 -40.70 -27.67
N ALA A 228 9.31 -39.84 -28.07
CA ALA A 228 8.28 -40.17 -29.06
C ALA A 228 8.85 -40.40 -30.46
N GLY A 229 9.93 -39.70 -30.83
CA GLY A 229 10.65 -39.90 -32.09
C GLY A 229 11.70 -41.01 -32.06
N ARG A 230 11.90 -41.68 -30.93
CA ARG A 230 12.88 -42.75 -30.81
C ARG A 230 12.29 -44.06 -31.33
N ASP A 231 13.04 -44.72 -32.21
CA ASP A 231 12.78 -46.12 -32.53
C ASP A 231 13.26 -47.02 -31.38
N PHE A 232 12.34 -47.80 -30.84
CA PHE A 232 12.62 -48.75 -29.76
C PHE A 232 12.87 -50.16 -30.26
N THR A 233 12.65 -50.39 -31.55
CA THR A 233 12.83 -51.69 -32.17
C THR A 233 14.11 -51.66 -32.98
N ASP A 234 14.93 -52.70 -32.84
CA ASP A 234 16.11 -52.90 -33.69
C ASP A 234 15.77 -54.06 -34.63
N GLU A 235 15.09 -53.75 -35.74
CA GLU A 235 14.71 -54.75 -36.74
C GLU A 235 15.92 -55.51 -37.28
N PRO A 236 17.08 -54.88 -37.58
CA PRO A 236 18.29 -55.60 -37.96
C PRO A 236 18.73 -56.66 -36.93
N ALA A 237 18.75 -56.33 -35.64
CA ALA A 237 19.11 -57.28 -34.59
C ALA A 237 18.08 -58.42 -34.46
N ILE A 238 16.78 -58.10 -34.57
CA ILE A 238 15.71 -59.10 -34.60
C ILE A 238 15.89 -60.03 -35.81
N VAL A 239 16.12 -59.48 -37.01
CA VAL A 239 16.33 -60.25 -38.24
C VAL A 239 17.57 -61.13 -38.12
N GLN A 240 18.69 -60.60 -37.62
CA GLN A 240 19.90 -61.40 -37.39
C GLN A 240 19.66 -62.55 -36.41
N GLY A 241 18.94 -62.30 -35.31
CA GLY A 241 18.57 -63.34 -34.35
C GLY A 241 17.66 -64.41 -34.95
N VAL A 242 16.67 -64.00 -35.74
CA VAL A 242 15.77 -64.93 -36.47
C VAL A 242 16.57 -65.77 -37.46
N LEU A 243 17.41 -65.14 -38.30
CA LEU A 243 18.24 -65.85 -39.28
C LEU A 243 19.24 -66.81 -38.63
N ALA A 244 19.85 -66.42 -37.51
CA ALA A 244 20.73 -67.31 -36.74
C ALA A 244 20.00 -68.55 -36.21
N SER A 245 18.68 -68.46 -35.98
CA SER A 245 17.85 -69.57 -35.51
C SER A 245 17.29 -70.47 -36.62
N LEU A 246 17.26 -69.99 -37.87
CA LEU A 246 16.77 -70.67 -39.07
C LEU A 246 17.89 -71.46 -39.75
N THR A 247 18.34 -72.54 -39.12
CA THR A 247 19.33 -73.43 -39.76
C THR A 247 18.71 -74.16 -40.96
N PRO A 248 19.50 -74.57 -41.97
CA PRO A 248 19.02 -75.33 -43.12
C PRO A 248 18.18 -76.56 -42.72
N GLU A 249 18.52 -77.22 -41.62
CA GLU A 249 17.82 -78.40 -41.11
C GLU A 249 16.43 -78.05 -40.55
N LYS A 250 16.33 -76.94 -39.80
CA LYS A 250 15.04 -76.44 -39.30
C LYS A 250 14.13 -75.95 -40.43
N ILE A 251 14.72 -75.30 -41.44
CA ILE A 251 14.00 -74.90 -42.65
C ILE A 251 13.48 -76.16 -43.37
N ALA A 252 14.35 -77.15 -43.59
CA ALA A 252 13.97 -78.40 -44.24
C ALA A 252 12.87 -79.16 -43.48
N ALA A 253 12.92 -79.19 -42.14
CA ALA A 253 11.91 -79.83 -41.30
C ALA A 253 10.55 -79.11 -41.33
N ALA A 254 10.52 -77.80 -41.60
CA ALA A 254 9.30 -77.01 -41.67
C ALA A 254 8.63 -77.04 -43.06
N ILE A 255 9.31 -77.54 -44.10
CA ILE A 255 8.74 -77.62 -45.46
C ILE A 255 7.76 -78.81 -45.52
N PRO A 256 6.49 -78.59 -45.95
CA PRO A 256 5.54 -79.67 -46.14
C PRO A 256 6.06 -80.73 -47.14
N PRO A 257 5.80 -82.03 -46.92
CA PRO A 257 6.37 -83.11 -47.76
C PRO A 257 6.09 -82.96 -49.26
N THR A 258 4.95 -82.39 -49.62
CA THR A 258 4.56 -82.11 -51.01
C THR A 258 5.43 -81.03 -51.64
N MET A 259 5.72 -79.94 -50.92
CA MET A 259 6.62 -78.88 -51.38
C MET A 259 8.07 -79.35 -51.42
N ALA A 260 8.52 -80.14 -50.43
CA ALA A 260 9.89 -80.65 -50.41
C ALA A 260 10.21 -81.45 -51.68
N ARG A 261 9.25 -82.26 -52.15
CA ARG A 261 9.35 -83.04 -53.38
C ARG A 261 9.45 -82.15 -54.62
N GLN A 262 8.59 -81.14 -54.72
CA GLN A 262 8.61 -80.16 -55.81
C GLN A 262 9.94 -79.39 -55.88
N VAL A 263 10.50 -79.01 -54.72
CA VAL A 263 11.80 -78.31 -54.65
C VAL A 263 12.94 -79.25 -55.07
N ALA A 264 12.93 -80.50 -54.63
CA ALA A 264 13.93 -81.49 -55.02
C ALA A 264 13.90 -81.76 -56.55
N ASP A 265 12.70 -81.90 -57.12
CA ASP A 265 12.51 -82.09 -58.56
C ASP A 265 12.98 -80.87 -59.37
N GLU A 266 12.68 -79.65 -58.88
CA GLU A 266 13.13 -78.38 -59.49
C GLU A 266 14.66 -78.26 -59.48
N LEU A 267 15.31 -78.55 -58.35
CA LEU A 267 16.77 -78.51 -58.22
C LEU A 267 17.45 -79.55 -59.12
N ALA A 268 16.94 -80.78 -59.14
CA ALA A 268 17.45 -81.85 -59.99
C ALA A 268 17.40 -81.46 -61.47
N ARG A 269 16.30 -80.86 -61.92
CA ARG A 269 16.15 -80.37 -63.29
C ARG A 269 17.10 -79.21 -63.62
N ARG A 270 17.39 -78.30 -62.68
CA ARG A 270 18.34 -77.19 -62.91
C ARG A 270 19.79 -77.62 -62.91
N LEU A 271 20.15 -78.65 -62.13
CA LEU A 271 21.51 -79.18 -62.09
C LEU A 271 21.84 -80.10 -63.27
N ALA A 272 20.82 -80.61 -63.95
CA ALA A 272 20.97 -81.42 -65.16
C ALA A 272 20.98 -80.61 -66.46
N ALA A 273 20.81 -79.28 -66.39
CA ALA A 273 20.89 -78.32 -67.49
C ALA A 273 22.20 -77.53 -67.43
#